data_AF-A0A6J4KWD1-F1
#
_entry.id   AF-A0A6J4KWD1-F1
#
_cell.length_a   1.000
_cell.length_b   1.000
_cell.length_c   1.000
_cell.angle_alpha   90.00
_cell.angle_beta   90.00
_cell.angle_gamma   90.00
#
_symmetry.space_group_name_H-M   'P 1'
#
loop_
_entity.id
_entity.type
_entity.pdbx_description
1 polymer ?
#
loop_
_entity_poly.entity_id
_entity_poly.type
_entity_poly.pdbx_seq_one_letter_code
_entity_poly.pdbx_strand_id
1 'polypeptide(L)'
;MWMFVLEDPATGRRTVCSLNEGLGKVLRYGAYGPEVLDRLRWMSSVLGPLLQQAVRASGPTDITGILTQMLQMGDEAHNRNRAGTLMLLRDLAPAMVDSGAASGDVAQSVRFIGGNDHFFLNLAMPACKLALDAARDIDGSTMVVAMARNGTDFGIQVAGTGDRWFTGPAQIADGLYLGDFGPDDANPDIGDSAITETAGIGGFAMATAPAIVRFVGGTVPDALATTRRMAEITLATNPRWTIPVLEFAGAPTGIDVSKVCRTGILPQINTGMAGKRAGVGQVGAGLVTPPAEIFPAALAALAQAARPRAGH
;
A
#
# COMPACT_ATOMS: atom_id res chain seq x y z
N MET A 1 -12.11 -16.48 -3.36
CA MET A 1 -11.56 -15.66 -2.25
C MET A 1 -12.42 -14.42 -2.13
N TRP A 2 -12.72 -13.97 -0.92
CA TRP A 2 -13.48 -12.73 -0.71
C TRP A 2 -12.61 -11.52 -0.99
N MET A 3 -13.24 -10.45 -1.51
CA MET A 3 -12.58 -9.21 -1.87
C MET A 3 -13.30 -8.04 -1.20
N PHE A 4 -12.53 -7.07 -0.71
CA PHE A 4 -13.04 -5.72 -0.51
C PHE A 4 -13.30 -5.07 -1.88
N VAL A 5 -14.39 -4.32 -1.97
CA VAL A 5 -14.76 -3.53 -3.15
C VAL A 5 -14.89 -2.10 -2.67
N LEU A 6 -14.01 -1.20 -3.15
CA LEU A 6 -14.17 0.23 -2.93
C LEU A 6 -14.72 0.86 -4.19
N GLU A 7 -15.62 1.80 -3.99
CA GLU A 7 -16.28 2.55 -5.04
C GLU A 7 -16.10 4.05 -4.76
N ASP A 8 -15.79 4.80 -5.81
CA ASP A 8 -15.83 6.24 -5.75
C ASP A 8 -17.29 6.68 -6.00
N PRO A 9 -17.98 7.25 -5.01
CA PRO A 9 -19.38 7.63 -5.16
C PRO A 9 -19.60 8.73 -6.21
N ALA A 10 -18.57 9.51 -6.57
CA ALA A 10 -18.68 10.56 -7.58
C ALA A 10 -18.64 10.00 -9.01
N THR A 11 -17.91 8.91 -9.24
CA THR A 11 -17.65 8.37 -10.59
C THR A 11 -18.19 6.96 -10.82
N GLY A 12 -18.54 6.23 -9.75
CA GLY A 12 -18.92 4.82 -9.80
C GLY A 12 -17.74 3.87 -10.10
N ARG A 13 -16.51 4.39 -10.19
CA ARG A 13 -15.32 3.57 -10.45
C ARG A 13 -15.04 2.67 -9.25
N ARG A 14 -14.60 1.43 -9.51
CA ARG A 14 -14.33 0.43 -8.49
C ARG A 14 -12.92 -0.11 -8.55
N THR A 15 -12.38 -0.40 -7.37
CA THR A 15 -11.14 -1.18 -7.19
C THR A 15 -11.40 -2.29 -6.18
N VAL A 16 -10.58 -3.34 -6.24
CA VAL A 16 -10.76 -4.52 -5.38
C VAL A 16 -9.43 -4.97 -4.80
N CYS A 17 -9.49 -5.58 -3.63
CA CYS A 17 -8.34 -6.25 -3.00
C CYS A 17 -8.83 -7.41 -2.15
N SER A 18 -8.05 -8.49 -2.05
CA SER A 18 -8.40 -9.64 -1.21
C SER A 18 -8.43 -9.28 0.26
N LEU A 19 -8.98 -10.15 1.11
CA LEU A 19 -8.83 -10.02 2.56
C LEU A 19 -7.39 -10.34 2.98
N ASN A 20 -6.87 -9.63 3.98
CA ASN A 20 -5.55 -9.92 4.53
C ASN A 20 -5.56 -11.20 5.38
N GLU A 21 -4.69 -12.15 5.05
CA GLU A 21 -4.60 -13.47 5.70
C GLU A 21 -3.90 -13.46 7.07
N GLY A 22 -3.22 -12.37 7.41
CA GLY A 22 -2.38 -12.24 8.61
C GLY A 22 -0.87 -12.15 8.32
N LEU A 23 -0.10 -12.39 9.37
CA LEU A 23 1.37 -12.40 9.37
C LEU A 23 1.92 -13.84 9.40
N GLY A 24 3.21 -13.99 9.12
CA GLY A 24 3.92 -15.27 9.11
C GLY A 24 3.68 -16.06 7.82
N LYS A 25 3.26 -17.33 7.94
CA LYS A 25 3.00 -18.22 6.81
C LYS A 25 1.60 -17.94 6.23
N VAL A 26 1.58 -17.32 5.06
CA VAL A 26 0.37 -16.91 4.32
C VAL A 26 0.52 -17.17 2.83
N LEU A 27 -0.60 -17.32 2.12
CA LEU A 27 -0.58 -17.63 0.68
C LEU A 27 0.10 -16.53 -0.14
N ARG A 28 -0.07 -15.25 0.24
CA ARG A 28 0.64 -14.12 -0.40
C ARG A 28 2.17 -14.19 -0.32
N TYR A 29 2.73 -15.07 0.52
CA TYR A 29 4.17 -15.37 0.58
C TYR A 29 4.49 -16.81 0.12
N GLY A 30 3.58 -17.42 -0.64
CA GLY A 30 3.76 -18.75 -1.23
C GLY A 30 3.59 -19.91 -0.24
N ALA A 31 3.07 -19.68 0.97
CA ALA A 31 2.76 -20.76 1.90
C ALA A 31 1.41 -21.42 1.57
N TYR A 32 1.35 -22.75 1.53
CA TYR A 32 0.11 -23.50 1.23
C TYR A 32 -0.05 -24.77 2.08
N GLY A 33 0.60 -24.81 3.25
CA GLY A 33 0.45 -25.91 4.21
C GLY A 33 -0.95 -25.97 4.85
N PRO A 34 -1.27 -27.03 5.62
CA PRO A 34 -2.59 -27.24 6.21
C PRO A 34 -3.11 -26.02 7.00
N GLU A 35 -2.28 -25.40 7.83
CA GLU A 35 -2.64 -24.21 8.61
C GLU A 35 -3.05 -22.99 7.75
N VAL A 36 -2.51 -22.88 6.53
CA VAL A 36 -2.86 -21.81 5.58
C VAL A 36 -4.17 -22.15 4.89
N LEU A 37 -4.32 -23.39 4.42
CA LEU A 37 -5.53 -23.82 3.74
C LEU A 37 -6.75 -23.81 4.68
N ASP A 38 -6.58 -24.20 5.93
CA ASP A 38 -7.66 -24.18 6.92
C ASP A 38 -8.07 -22.75 7.27
N ARG A 39 -7.10 -21.84 7.40
CA ARG A 39 -7.37 -20.40 7.56
C ARG A 39 -8.11 -19.84 6.35
N LEU A 40 -7.70 -20.15 5.13
CA LEU A 40 -8.35 -19.70 3.90
C LEU A 40 -9.78 -20.22 3.76
N ARG A 41 -10.01 -21.49 4.11
CA ARG A 41 -11.35 -22.10 4.16
C ARG A 41 -12.22 -21.38 5.17
N TRP A 42 -11.72 -21.18 6.40
CA TRP A 42 -12.41 -20.42 7.44
C TRP A 42 -12.70 -18.98 7.01
N MET A 43 -11.73 -18.27 6.42
CA MET A 43 -11.95 -16.94 5.89
C MET A 43 -13.04 -16.92 4.82
N SER A 44 -13.10 -17.98 4.01
CA SER A 44 -14.12 -18.14 2.96
C SER A 44 -15.51 -18.45 3.51
N SER A 45 -15.61 -19.29 4.55
CA SER A 45 -16.88 -19.78 5.08
C SER A 45 -17.45 -18.95 6.23
N VAL A 46 -16.61 -18.17 6.94
CA VAL A 46 -16.99 -17.43 8.15
C VAL A 46 -16.67 -15.94 8.02
N LEU A 47 -15.38 -15.57 7.92
CA LEU A 47 -14.96 -14.16 7.97
C LEU A 47 -15.59 -13.33 6.84
N GLY A 48 -15.49 -13.82 5.60
CA GLY A 48 -15.99 -13.13 4.41
C GLY A 48 -17.50 -12.86 4.46
N PRO A 49 -18.36 -13.89 4.66
CA PRO A 49 -19.79 -13.69 4.82
C PRO A 49 -20.14 -12.73 5.95
N LEU A 50 -19.49 -12.84 7.11
CA LEU A 50 -19.73 -11.97 8.26
C LEU A 50 -19.40 -10.51 7.94
N LEU A 51 -18.24 -10.25 7.31
CA LEU A 51 -17.86 -8.90 6.87
C LEU A 51 -18.82 -8.35 5.80
N GLN A 52 -19.23 -9.18 4.83
CA GLN A 52 -20.21 -8.75 3.83
C GLN A 52 -21.52 -8.33 4.47
N GLN A 53 -22.03 -9.11 5.42
CA GLN A 53 -23.26 -8.80 6.13
C GLN A 53 -23.11 -7.52 6.96
N ALA A 54 -22.01 -7.38 7.70
CA ALA A 54 -21.73 -6.20 8.51
C ALA A 54 -21.68 -4.92 7.65
N VAL A 55 -20.93 -4.93 6.54
CA VAL A 55 -20.86 -3.79 5.61
C VAL A 55 -22.23 -3.45 5.03
N ARG A 56 -23.03 -4.44 4.65
CA ARG A 56 -24.38 -4.19 4.10
C ARG A 56 -25.36 -3.63 5.13
N ALA A 57 -25.23 -4.03 6.38
CA ALA A 57 -26.07 -3.56 7.48
C ALA A 57 -25.67 -2.16 7.95
N SER A 58 -24.37 -1.86 8.05
CA SER A 58 -23.86 -0.55 8.45
C SER A 58 -23.89 0.50 7.33
N GLY A 59 -23.98 0.06 6.07
CA GLY A 59 -23.80 0.93 4.90
C GLY A 59 -22.31 1.12 4.53
N PRO A 60 -22.02 1.91 3.48
CA PRO A 60 -20.65 2.13 3.02
C PRO A 60 -19.73 2.72 4.10
N THR A 61 -18.55 2.14 4.28
CA THR A 61 -17.52 2.65 5.19
C THR A 61 -16.65 3.69 4.48
N ASP A 62 -16.46 4.86 5.09
CA ASP A 62 -15.57 5.91 4.56
C ASP A 62 -14.09 5.56 4.78
N ILE A 63 -13.51 4.84 3.83
CA ILE A 63 -12.10 4.44 3.87
C ILE A 63 -11.16 5.63 3.76
N THR A 64 -11.52 6.69 3.03
CA THR A 64 -10.69 7.90 2.93
C THR A 64 -10.64 8.65 4.27
N GLY A 65 -11.77 8.69 4.98
CA GLY A 65 -11.85 9.22 6.34
C GLY A 65 -10.99 8.43 7.33
N ILE A 66 -11.01 7.09 7.27
CA ILE A 66 -10.15 6.25 8.12
C ILE A 66 -8.66 6.48 7.80
N LEU A 67 -8.28 6.50 6.51
CA LEU A 67 -6.91 6.81 6.08
C LEU A 67 -6.42 8.16 6.63
N THR A 68 -7.28 9.17 6.58
CA THR A 68 -6.97 10.50 7.10
C THR A 68 -6.67 10.47 8.61
N GLN A 69 -7.49 9.80 9.39
CA GLN A 69 -7.35 9.74 10.84
C GLN A 69 -6.19 8.83 11.27
N MET A 70 -5.97 7.69 10.61
CA MET A 70 -4.90 6.77 11.01
C MET A 70 -3.51 7.39 10.86
N LEU A 71 -3.29 8.24 9.83
CA LEU A 71 -2.06 9.02 9.70
C LEU A 71 -1.82 9.97 10.88
N GLN A 72 -2.89 10.44 11.52
CA GLN A 72 -2.80 11.27 12.72
C GLN A 72 -2.67 10.44 14.01
N MET A 73 -2.75 9.12 13.92
CA MET A 73 -2.74 8.17 15.05
C MET A 73 -1.51 7.26 15.05
N GLY A 74 -0.46 7.65 14.32
CA GLY A 74 0.81 6.93 14.34
C GLY A 74 0.94 5.81 13.31
N ASP A 75 0.03 5.73 12.33
CA ASP A 75 0.10 4.80 11.20
C ASP A 75 0.62 5.51 9.95
N GLU A 76 1.12 4.73 8.99
CA GLU A 76 1.53 5.22 7.66
C GLU A 76 0.82 4.49 6.50
N ALA A 77 -0.01 3.50 6.82
CA ALA A 77 -0.88 2.77 5.90
C ALA A 77 -0.20 1.81 4.90
N HIS A 78 1.05 1.42 5.14
CA HIS A 78 1.73 0.33 4.45
C HIS A 78 2.16 -0.78 5.42
N ASN A 79 3.18 -0.55 6.26
CA ASN A 79 3.67 -1.50 7.27
C ASN A 79 3.03 -1.34 8.65
N ARG A 80 2.36 -0.22 8.92
CA ARG A 80 1.67 0.04 10.19
C ARG A 80 0.26 0.52 9.90
N ASN A 81 -0.71 -0.34 10.23
CA ASN A 81 -2.13 -0.10 9.97
C ASN A 81 -3.01 -0.37 11.22
N ARG A 82 -2.43 -0.27 12.41
CA ARG A 82 -3.10 -0.68 13.66
C ARG A 82 -4.28 0.23 14.01
N ALA A 83 -4.12 1.55 13.90
CA ALA A 83 -5.21 2.49 14.11
C ALA A 83 -6.32 2.28 13.08
N GLY A 84 -5.97 2.16 11.79
CA GLY A 84 -6.94 1.92 10.71
C GLY A 84 -7.75 0.64 10.92
N THR A 85 -7.08 -0.46 11.29
CA THR A 85 -7.73 -1.75 11.59
C THR A 85 -8.70 -1.65 12.77
N LEU A 86 -8.32 -0.96 13.85
CA LEU A 86 -9.19 -0.79 15.02
C LEU A 86 -10.37 0.14 14.76
N MET A 87 -10.20 1.17 13.93
CA MET A 87 -11.30 2.03 13.49
C MET A 87 -12.30 1.27 12.61
N LEU A 88 -11.82 0.45 11.68
CA LEU A 88 -12.68 -0.43 10.90
C LEU A 88 -13.49 -1.37 11.81
N LEU A 89 -12.84 -1.98 12.81
CA LEU A 89 -13.53 -2.83 13.78
C LEU A 89 -14.56 -2.06 14.59
N ARG A 90 -14.25 -0.83 15.04
CA ARG A 90 -15.21 0.03 15.74
C ARG A 90 -16.49 0.22 14.91
N ASP A 91 -16.35 0.42 13.60
CA ASP A 91 -17.47 0.73 12.71
C ASP A 91 -18.28 -0.52 12.31
N LEU A 92 -17.63 -1.68 12.18
CA LEU A 92 -18.28 -2.92 11.73
C LEU A 92 -18.72 -3.86 12.87
N ALA A 93 -18.07 -3.81 14.03
CA ALA A 93 -18.33 -4.75 15.12
C ALA A 93 -19.79 -4.78 15.61
N PRO A 94 -20.51 -3.64 15.74
CA PRO A 94 -21.93 -3.69 16.12
C PRO A 94 -22.76 -4.53 15.13
N ALA A 95 -22.61 -4.30 13.83
CA ALA A 95 -23.31 -5.06 12.81
C ALA A 95 -22.86 -6.52 12.72
N MET A 96 -21.61 -6.83 13.07
CA MET A 96 -21.14 -8.21 13.21
C MET A 96 -21.83 -8.91 14.39
N VAL A 97 -22.03 -8.22 15.51
CA VAL A 97 -22.73 -8.77 16.68
C VAL A 97 -24.22 -8.97 16.39
N ASP A 98 -24.84 -8.03 15.68
CA ASP A 98 -26.27 -8.08 15.33
C ASP A 98 -26.57 -8.96 14.11
N SER A 99 -25.54 -9.57 13.50
CA SER A 99 -25.67 -10.38 12.28
C SER A 99 -26.49 -11.67 12.45
N GLY A 100 -26.68 -12.13 13.70
CA GLY A 100 -27.24 -13.46 13.98
C GLY A 100 -26.26 -14.61 13.74
N ALA A 101 -25.01 -14.33 13.38
CA ALA A 101 -23.94 -15.33 13.35
C ALA A 101 -23.66 -15.87 14.75
N ALA A 102 -23.07 -17.06 14.83
CA ALA A 102 -22.68 -17.64 16.11
C ALA A 102 -21.71 -16.71 16.83
N SER A 103 -21.92 -16.48 18.13
CA SER A 103 -21.07 -15.58 18.93
C SER A 103 -19.59 -15.99 18.90
N GLY A 104 -19.30 -17.29 18.79
CA GLY A 104 -17.95 -17.83 18.59
C GLY A 104 -17.30 -17.35 17.29
N ASP A 105 -18.04 -17.32 16.18
CA ASP A 105 -17.57 -16.87 14.86
C ASP A 105 -17.31 -15.37 14.84
N VAL A 106 -18.20 -14.58 15.45
CA VAL A 106 -18.02 -13.14 15.62
C VAL A 106 -16.76 -12.87 16.44
N ALA A 107 -16.62 -13.53 17.59
CA ALA A 107 -15.47 -13.35 18.46
C ALA A 107 -14.16 -13.79 17.79
N GLN A 108 -14.16 -14.90 17.02
CA GLN A 108 -13.00 -15.34 16.27
C GLN A 108 -12.61 -14.34 15.18
N SER A 109 -13.60 -13.79 14.46
CA SER A 109 -13.38 -12.79 13.41
C SER A 109 -12.81 -11.49 13.97
N VAL A 110 -13.36 -10.99 15.08
CA VAL A 110 -12.83 -9.79 15.77
C VAL A 110 -11.40 -10.01 16.26
N ARG A 111 -11.10 -11.18 16.85
CA ARG A 111 -9.71 -11.53 17.25
C ARG A 111 -8.77 -11.61 16.06
N PHE A 112 -9.21 -12.20 14.95
CA PHE A 112 -8.40 -12.33 13.75
C PHE A 112 -8.06 -10.97 13.14
N ILE A 113 -9.06 -10.09 13.00
CA ILE A 113 -8.88 -8.74 12.47
C ILE A 113 -8.01 -7.91 13.42
N GLY A 114 -8.37 -7.87 14.71
CA GLY A 114 -7.68 -7.03 15.70
C GLY A 114 -6.26 -7.51 16.04
N GLY A 115 -5.96 -8.79 15.85
CA GLY A 115 -4.62 -9.35 15.98
C GLY A 115 -3.77 -9.24 14.70
N ASN A 116 -4.34 -8.72 13.60
CA ASN A 116 -3.65 -8.53 12.33
C ASN A 116 -3.40 -7.04 12.08
N ASP A 117 -2.22 -6.57 12.48
CA ASP A 117 -1.81 -5.16 12.31
C ASP A 117 -1.68 -4.72 10.83
N HIS A 118 -1.81 -5.64 9.85
CA HIS A 118 -1.86 -5.36 8.42
C HIS A 118 -3.27 -5.49 7.82
N PHE A 119 -4.32 -5.77 8.59
CA PHE A 119 -5.64 -6.04 8.02
C PHE A 119 -6.15 -4.90 7.14
N PHE A 120 -5.98 -3.66 7.59
CA PHE A 120 -6.42 -2.46 6.87
C PHE A 120 -5.55 -2.12 5.64
N LEU A 121 -4.36 -2.71 5.46
CA LEU A 121 -3.56 -2.50 4.24
C LEU A 121 -4.36 -2.87 2.98
N ASN A 122 -5.14 -3.94 3.05
CA ASN A 122 -5.98 -4.41 1.96
C ASN A 122 -7.21 -3.53 1.69
N LEU A 123 -7.47 -2.51 2.50
CA LEU A 123 -8.43 -1.44 2.24
C LEU A 123 -7.71 -0.17 1.76
N ALA A 124 -6.55 0.13 2.33
CA ALA A 124 -5.69 1.25 1.95
C ALA A 124 -5.24 1.17 0.49
N MET A 125 -4.72 0.02 0.06
CA MET A 125 -4.22 -0.20 -1.31
C MET A 125 -5.27 0.11 -2.39
N PRO A 126 -6.46 -0.53 -2.40
CA PRO A 126 -7.48 -0.23 -3.41
C PRO A 126 -8.04 1.20 -3.30
N ALA A 127 -8.08 1.82 -2.12
CA ALA A 127 -8.44 3.24 -1.99
C ALA A 127 -7.39 4.16 -2.64
N CYS A 128 -6.10 3.90 -2.43
CA CYS A 128 -5.00 4.61 -3.08
C CYS A 128 -5.04 4.42 -4.60
N LYS A 129 -5.25 3.18 -5.07
CA LYS A 129 -5.41 2.85 -6.48
C LYS A 129 -6.55 3.63 -7.12
N LEU A 130 -7.70 3.69 -6.45
CA LEU A 130 -8.88 4.40 -6.95
C LEU A 130 -8.63 5.90 -7.09
N ALA A 131 -7.97 6.51 -6.09
CA ALA A 131 -7.57 7.92 -6.13
C ALA A 131 -6.55 8.21 -7.25
N LEU A 132 -5.56 7.34 -7.43
CA LEU A 132 -4.53 7.50 -8.48
C LEU A 132 -5.09 7.29 -9.88
N ASP A 133 -6.05 6.38 -10.03
CA ASP A 133 -6.69 6.14 -11.32
C ASP A 133 -7.47 7.36 -11.80
N ALA A 134 -7.92 8.24 -10.91
CA ALA A 134 -8.55 9.51 -11.30
C ALA A 134 -7.61 10.43 -12.09
N ALA A 135 -6.29 10.22 -11.99
CA ALA A 135 -5.27 10.97 -12.73
C ALA A 135 -4.80 10.27 -14.02
N ARG A 136 -5.39 9.12 -14.40
CA ARG A 136 -5.06 8.43 -15.66
C ARG A 136 -5.48 9.22 -16.89
N ASP A 137 -4.79 8.94 -17.99
CA ASP A 137 -5.11 9.43 -19.33
C ASP A 137 -5.09 10.96 -19.45
N ILE A 138 -4.33 11.62 -18.58
CA ILE A 138 -4.04 13.05 -18.69
C ILE A 138 -2.84 13.22 -19.62
N ASP A 139 -3.15 13.66 -20.82
CA ASP A 139 -2.19 13.93 -21.89
C ASP A 139 -0.99 14.77 -21.43
N GLY A 140 0.23 14.24 -21.66
CA GLY A 140 1.48 14.90 -21.31
C GLY A 140 1.82 14.92 -19.81
N SER A 141 0.97 14.36 -18.95
CA SER A 141 1.26 14.27 -17.52
C SER A 141 2.41 13.32 -17.23
N THR A 142 3.37 13.78 -16.44
CA THR A 142 4.54 13.02 -15.95
C THR A 142 4.25 12.31 -14.62
N MET A 143 3.02 12.37 -14.12
CA MET A 143 2.66 11.80 -12.83
C MET A 143 2.62 10.26 -12.87
N VAL A 144 3.35 9.61 -11.98
CA VAL A 144 3.24 8.16 -11.75
C VAL A 144 1.88 7.86 -11.12
N VAL A 145 1.15 6.90 -11.70
CA VAL A 145 -0.19 6.47 -11.26
C VAL A 145 -0.21 5.03 -10.75
N ALA A 146 0.88 4.29 -10.92
CA ALA A 146 1.08 2.99 -10.27
C ALA A 146 2.57 2.71 -10.09
N MET A 147 2.92 2.19 -8.92
CA MET A 147 4.14 1.43 -8.69
C MET A 147 3.75 0.03 -8.20
N ALA A 148 4.30 -1.00 -8.80
CA ALA A 148 4.01 -2.40 -8.46
C ALA A 148 5.22 -3.29 -8.74
N ARG A 149 5.26 -4.46 -8.10
CA ARG A 149 6.37 -5.41 -8.25
C ARG A 149 5.89 -6.85 -8.08
N ASN A 150 6.55 -7.79 -8.72
CA ASN A 150 6.11 -9.19 -8.78
C ASN A 150 7.15 -10.18 -8.22
N GLY A 151 8.22 -9.70 -7.58
CA GLY A 151 9.33 -10.52 -7.09
C GLY A 151 10.43 -10.79 -8.12
N THR A 152 10.27 -10.34 -9.36
CA THR A 152 11.32 -10.33 -10.40
C THR A 152 11.51 -8.93 -10.97
N ASP A 153 10.42 -8.26 -11.30
CA ASP A 153 10.37 -6.96 -11.94
C ASP A 153 9.67 -5.95 -11.03
N PHE A 154 10.15 -4.71 -11.08
CA PHE A 154 9.45 -3.53 -10.60
C PHE A 154 8.93 -2.75 -11.80
N GLY A 155 7.69 -2.28 -11.74
CA GLY A 155 7.06 -1.53 -12.81
C GLY A 155 6.44 -0.22 -12.33
N ILE A 156 6.46 0.79 -13.21
CA ILE A 156 5.63 1.98 -13.08
C ILE A 156 4.70 2.19 -14.27
N GLN A 157 3.55 2.82 -14.02
CA GLN A 157 2.70 3.43 -15.05
C GLN A 157 2.62 4.94 -14.81
N VAL A 158 2.55 5.70 -15.90
CA VAL A 158 2.53 7.16 -15.87
C VAL A 158 1.30 7.68 -16.60
N ALA A 159 0.64 8.67 -16.02
CA ALA A 159 -0.65 9.22 -16.46
C ALA A 159 -0.70 9.53 -17.97
N GLY A 160 0.35 10.17 -18.50
CA GLY A 160 0.43 10.55 -19.92
C GLY A 160 0.88 9.43 -20.88
N THR A 161 1.00 8.18 -20.40
CA THR A 161 1.46 7.04 -21.23
C THR A 161 0.44 5.89 -21.32
N GLY A 162 -0.80 6.12 -20.89
CA GLY A 162 -1.86 5.11 -20.84
C GLY A 162 -1.44 3.90 -20.00
N ASP A 163 -1.69 2.69 -20.52
CA ASP A 163 -1.41 1.43 -19.81
C ASP A 163 0.02 0.91 -19.94
N ARG A 164 0.92 1.66 -20.57
CA ARG A 164 2.31 1.23 -20.76
C ARG A 164 3.03 1.09 -19.40
N TRP A 165 3.63 -0.07 -19.19
CA TRP A 165 4.54 -0.32 -18.07
C TRP A 165 5.99 -0.01 -18.45
N PHE A 166 6.71 0.63 -17.53
CA PHE A 166 8.16 0.78 -17.58
C PHE A 166 8.75 -0.08 -16.47
N THR A 167 9.53 -1.10 -16.85
CA THR A 167 9.97 -2.15 -15.94
C THR A 167 11.49 -2.24 -15.86
N GLY A 168 11.98 -2.61 -14.68
CA GLY A 168 13.36 -2.98 -14.41
C GLY A 168 13.40 -4.06 -13.33
N PRO A 169 14.58 -4.58 -12.94
CA PRO A 169 14.68 -5.61 -11.93
C PRO A 169 14.17 -5.11 -10.57
N ALA A 170 13.35 -5.94 -9.90
CA ALA A 170 12.95 -5.70 -8.52
C ALA A 170 14.19 -5.71 -7.60
N GLN A 171 14.25 -4.76 -6.68
CA GLN A 171 15.38 -4.60 -5.76
C GLN A 171 15.19 -5.46 -4.50
N ILE A 172 16.28 -5.74 -3.81
CA ILE A 172 16.24 -6.32 -2.46
C ILE A 172 16.14 -5.15 -1.46
N ALA A 173 15.17 -5.22 -0.55
CA ALA A 173 15.01 -4.20 0.48
C ALA A 173 16.14 -4.27 1.51
N ASP A 174 16.59 -3.12 2.00
CA ASP A 174 17.57 -3.00 3.08
C ASP A 174 16.86 -2.72 4.41
N GLY A 175 17.18 -3.45 5.47
CA GLY A 175 16.46 -3.33 6.74
C GLY A 175 16.72 -4.43 7.74
N LEU A 176 15.74 -4.64 8.63
CA LEU A 176 15.85 -5.56 9.76
C LEU A 176 15.30 -6.94 9.39
N TYR A 177 16.08 -7.97 9.72
CA TYR A 177 15.71 -9.37 9.53
C TYR A 177 15.18 -9.98 10.84
N LEU A 178 14.25 -10.92 10.71
CA LEU A 178 13.61 -11.60 11.83
C LEU A 178 14.43 -12.84 12.25
N GLY A 179 14.76 -12.94 13.54
CA GLY A 179 15.46 -14.10 14.08
C GLY A 179 16.81 -14.34 13.40
N ASP A 180 16.99 -15.53 12.85
CA ASP A 180 18.26 -15.97 12.22
C ASP A 180 18.34 -15.69 10.71
N PHE A 181 17.33 -15.01 10.12
CA PHE A 181 17.35 -14.66 8.70
C PHE A 181 18.37 -13.56 8.37
N GLY A 182 18.84 -13.54 7.13
CA GLY A 182 19.69 -12.49 6.60
C GLY A 182 19.40 -12.14 5.13
N PRO A 183 20.21 -11.27 4.51
CA PRO A 183 19.99 -10.80 3.15
C PRO A 183 19.84 -11.88 2.09
N ASP A 184 20.53 -13.01 2.24
CA ASP A 184 20.47 -14.12 1.30
C ASP A 184 19.12 -14.89 1.33
N ASP A 185 18.34 -14.71 2.40
CA ASP A 185 17.01 -15.30 2.56
C ASP A 185 15.89 -14.44 1.94
N ALA A 186 16.17 -13.18 1.59
CA ALA A 186 15.17 -12.26 1.05
C ALA A 186 14.87 -12.51 -0.44
N ASN A 187 13.59 -12.46 -0.78
CA ASN A 187 13.12 -12.34 -2.15
C ASN A 187 13.25 -10.88 -2.63
N PRO A 188 13.46 -10.62 -3.93
CA PRO A 188 13.24 -9.29 -4.49
C PRO A 188 11.84 -8.77 -4.16
N ASP A 189 11.70 -7.45 -4.08
CA ASP A 189 10.46 -6.79 -3.64
C ASP A 189 9.24 -7.26 -4.45
N ILE A 190 8.12 -7.49 -3.76
CA ILE A 190 6.93 -8.15 -4.31
C ILE A 190 5.63 -7.56 -3.74
N GLY A 191 4.63 -7.40 -4.61
CA GLY A 191 3.27 -7.00 -4.32
C GLY A 191 2.85 -5.70 -5.02
N ASP A 192 1.60 -5.29 -4.79
CA ASP A 192 1.06 -4.02 -5.30
C ASP A 192 1.02 -2.92 -4.23
N SER A 193 1.49 -3.21 -3.01
CA SER A 193 1.43 -2.28 -1.87
C SER A 193 2.22 -0.97 -2.05
N ALA A 194 3.17 -0.92 -2.99
CA ALA A 194 3.82 0.31 -3.42
C ALA A 194 2.84 1.36 -4.01
N ILE A 195 1.59 0.97 -4.27
CA ILE A 195 0.50 1.90 -4.60
C ILE A 195 0.22 2.91 -3.47
N THR A 196 0.52 2.56 -2.22
CA THR A 196 0.38 3.45 -1.05
C THR A 196 1.37 4.61 -1.12
N GLU A 197 2.65 4.34 -1.41
CA GLU A 197 3.66 5.37 -1.69
C GLU A 197 3.37 6.16 -2.95
N THR A 198 2.83 5.49 -3.98
CA THR A 198 2.43 6.18 -5.21
C THR A 198 1.40 7.28 -4.90
N ALA A 199 0.50 7.02 -3.95
CA ALA A 199 -0.51 7.99 -3.51
C ALA A 199 0.06 9.05 -2.55
N GLY A 200 1.26 8.85 -1.99
CA GLY A 200 1.91 9.79 -1.08
C GLY A 200 1.88 9.40 0.40
N ILE A 201 1.42 8.19 0.72
CA ILE A 201 1.46 7.63 2.09
C ILE A 201 2.49 6.49 2.16
N GLY A 202 2.45 5.60 3.15
CA GLY A 202 3.48 4.58 3.32
C GLY A 202 4.83 5.20 3.66
N GLY A 203 5.89 4.78 2.94
CA GLY A 203 7.22 5.38 3.02
C GLY A 203 7.27 6.90 2.81
N PHE A 204 6.33 7.48 2.06
CA PHE A 204 6.24 8.92 1.82
C PHE A 204 5.71 9.69 3.03
N ALA A 205 4.94 9.03 3.90
CA ALA A 205 4.40 9.58 5.13
C ALA A 205 5.06 8.96 6.37
N MET A 206 6.25 8.37 6.25
CA MET A 206 6.93 7.68 7.37
C MET A 206 7.09 8.55 8.63
N ALA A 207 7.13 9.88 8.47
CA ALA A 207 7.10 10.86 9.55
C ALA A 207 5.88 10.71 10.49
N THR A 208 4.73 10.22 10.01
CA THR A 208 3.54 9.99 10.85
C THR A 208 3.71 8.79 11.78
N ALA A 209 4.58 7.85 11.45
CA ALA A 209 4.71 6.57 12.13
C ALA A 209 6.11 6.35 12.72
N PRO A 210 6.59 7.19 13.67
CA PRO A 210 7.96 7.09 14.19
C PRO A 210 8.28 5.73 14.83
N ALA A 211 7.27 4.98 15.28
CA ALA A 211 7.45 3.63 15.81
C ALA A 211 7.92 2.62 14.74
N ILE A 212 7.65 2.89 13.46
CA ILE A 212 7.96 1.95 12.36
C ILE A 212 9.46 1.81 12.11
N VAL A 213 10.27 2.81 12.47
CA VAL A 213 11.74 2.79 12.26
C VAL A 213 12.41 1.63 13.02
N ARG A 214 11.80 1.16 14.12
CA ARG A 214 12.26 -0.02 14.86
C ARG A 214 11.99 -1.35 14.13
N PHE A 215 11.17 -1.32 13.10
CA PHE A 215 10.77 -2.49 12.31
C PHE A 215 11.35 -2.45 10.90
N VAL A 216 11.32 -1.29 10.21
CA VAL A 216 11.84 -1.13 8.85
C VAL A 216 13.28 -0.63 8.79
N GLY A 217 13.89 -0.33 9.95
CA GLY A 217 15.22 0.26 10.04
C GLY A 217 15.23 1.79 9.97
N GLY A 218 16.38 2.38 10.29
CA GLY A 218 16.61 3.83 10.33
C GLY A 218 16.27 4.46 11.69
N THR A 219 16.19 5.80 11.69
CA THR A 219 15.91 6.61 12.87
C THR A 219 14.70 7.53 12.67
N VAL A 220 14.17 8.11 13.74
CA VAL A 220 13.08 9.10 13.63
C VAL A 220 13.48 10.33 12.78
N PRO A 221 14.69 10.90 12.94
CA PRO A 221 15.20 11.91 12.01
C PRO A 221 15.21 11.46 10.54
N ASP A 222 15.57 10.20 10.25
CA ASP A 222 15.55 9.68 8.88
C ASP A 222 14.12 9.63 8.32
N ALA A 223 13.13 9.23 9.11
CA ALA A 223 11.73 9.23 8.68
C ALA A 223 11.22 10.64 8.32
N LEU A 224 11.59 11.65 9.11
CA LEU A 224 11.28 13.06 8.84
C LEU A 224 12.00 13.55 7.57
N ALA A 225 13.29 13.21 7.42
CA ALA A 225 14.09 13.60 6.27
C ALA A 225 13.57 12.94 4.97
N THR A 226 13.20 11.66 5.02
CA THR A 226 12.59 10.93 3.91
C THR A 226 11.32 11.60 3.43
N THR A 227 10.39 11.91 4.35
CA THR A 227 9.13 12.60 4.01
C THR A 227 9.39 13.92 3.30
N ARG A 228 10.35 14.73 3.79
CA ARG A 228 10.74 16.00 3.15
C ARG A 228 11.37 15.78 1.78
N ARG A 229 12.23 14.78 1.63
CA ARG A 229 12.87 14.42 0.36
C ARG A 229 11.85 13.99 -0.70
N MET A 230 10.78 13.28 -0.30
CA MET A 230 9.70 12.90 -1.21
C MET A 230 8.91 14.11 -1.73
N ALA A 231 8.88 15.22 -0.97
CA ALA A 231 8.30 16.48 -1.44
C ALA A 231 9.06 17.08 -2.65
N GLU A 232 10.35 16.78 -2.80
CA GLU A 232 11.17 17.27 -3.92
C GLU A 232 10.85 16.61 -5.26
N ILE A 233 10.27 15.40 -5.22
CA ILE A 233 9.91 14.62 -6.42
C ILE A 233 8.41 14.55 -6.68
N THR A 234 7.59 15.22 -5.87
CA THR A 234 6.13 15.22 -6.00
C THR A 234 5.58 16.54 -6.51
N LEU A 235 4.42 16.51 -7.15
CA LEU A 235 3.79 17.67 -7.78
C LEU A 235 3.22 18.65 -6.76
N ALA A 236 2.64 18.14 -5.66
CA ALA A 236 1.97 18.94 -4.64
C ALA A 236 1.94 18.21 -3.29
N THR A 237 1.29 18.83 -2.30
CA THR A 237 0.91 18.20 -1.04
C THR A 237 -0.59 17.94 -1.00
N ASN A 238 -1.01 16.83 -0.40
CA ASN A 238 -2.43 16.47 -0.29
C ASN A 238 -3.01 16.96 1.05
N PRO A 239 -3.92 17.95 1.07
CA PRO A 239 -4.44 18.52 2.31
C PRO A 239 -5.37 17.56 3.09
N ARG A 240 -5.81 16.46 2.48
CA ARG A 240 -6.59 15.43 3.19
C ARG A 240 -5.71 14.56 4.08
N TRP A 241 -4.45 14.36 3.69
CA TRP A 241 -3.53 13.47 4.40
C TRP A 241 -2.44 14.31 5.06
N THR A 242 -2.76 14.82 6.24
CA THR A 242 -1.88 15.72 6.99
C THR A 242 -0.90 14.95 7.87
N ILE A 243 0.32 15.46 8.01
CA ILE A 243 1.39 14.89 8.83
C ILE A 243 1.57 15.76 10.10
N PRO A 244 1.04 15.36 11.28
CA PRO A 244 0.99 16.24 12.45
C PRO A 244 2.35 16.76 12.92
N VAL A 245 3.38 15.91 12.91
CA VAL A 245 4.73 16.26 13.34
C VAL A 245 5.42 17.28 12.41
N LEU A 246 4.88 17.49 11.21
CA LEU A 246 5.30 18.51 10.26
C LEU A 246 4.26 19.63 10.19
N GLU A 247 3.71 20.03 11.34
CA GLU A 247 2.72 21.11 11.47
C GLU A 247 1.47 20.90 10.59
N PHE A 248 1.02 19.64 10.48
CA PHE A 248 -0.10 19.23 9.63
C PHE A 248 0.10 19.53 8.13
N ALA A 249 1.35 19.64 7.66
CA ALA A 249 1.64 19.69 6.24
C ALA A 249 1.01 18.49 5.52
N GLY A 250 0.45 18.72 4.34
CA GLY A 250 -0.10 17.66 3.50
C GLY A 250 0.98 16.70 3.01
N ALA A 251 0.63 15.44 2.86
CA ALA A 251 1.54 14.40 2.41
C ALA A 251 2.02 14.65 0.97
N PRO A 252 3.31 14.43 0.66
CA PRO A 252 3.85 14.66 -0.68
C PRO A 252 3.16 13.73 -1.69
N THR A 253 2.54 14.29 -2.73
CA THR A 253 1.61 13.55 -3.62
C THR A 253 1.88 13.83 -5.09
N GLY A 254 1.75 12.79 -5.92
CA GLY A 254 1.93 12.85 -7.36
C GLY A 254 3.40 12.84 -7.75
N ILE A 255 4.02 11.66 -7.71
CA ILE A 255 5.43 11.48 -8.10
C ILE A 255 5.60 11.91 -9.56
N ASP A 256 6.48 12.86 -9.81
CA ASP A 256 6.75 13.41 -11.14
C ASP A 256 8.05 12.80 -11.69
N VAL A 257 7.93 12.05 -12.78
CA VAL A 257 9.07 11.40 -13.45
C VAL A 257 10.16 12.42 -13.83
N SER A 258 9.80 13.63 -14.25
CA SER A 258 10.76 14.67 -14.62
C SER A 258 11.54 15.18 -13.40
N LYS A 259 10.90 15.28 -12.22
CA LYS A 259 11.56 15.66 -10.98
C LYS A 259 12.50 14.57 -10.51
N VAL A 260 12.07 13.29 -10.55
CA VAL A 260 12.92 12.14 -10.25
C VAL A 260 14.17 12.14 -11.12
N CYS A 261 14.02 12.29 -12.44
CA CYS A 261 15.17 12.35 -13.36
C CYS A 261 16.09 13.56 -13.09
N ARG A 262 15.53 14.72 -12.73
CA ARG A 262 16.29 15.96 -12.51
C ARG A 262 17.07 15.95 -11.20
N THR A 263 16.48 15.42 -10.12
CA THR A 263 17.08 15.43 -8.78
C THR A 263 17.91 14.18 -8.50
N GLY A 264 17.65 13.08 -9.19
CA GLY A 264 18.21 11.77 -8.88
C GLY A 264 17.62 11.12 -7.62
N ILE A 265 16.63 11.75 -7.00
CA ILE A 265 15.93 11.20 -5.84
C ILE A 265 14.91 10.16 -6.31
N LEU A 266 15.02 8.94 -5.81
CA LEU A 266 14.07 7.86 -6.10
C LEU A 266 12.94 7.81 -5.05
N PRO A 267 11.73 7.37 -5.42
CA PRO A 267 10.66 7.11 -4.47
C PRO A 267 11.09 6.15 -3.36
N GLN A 268 10.93 6.55 -2.11
CA GLN A 268 11.23 5.70 -0.95
C GLN A 268 10.01 4.85 -0.59
N ILE A 269 10.19 3.55 -0.63
CA ILE A 269 9.17 2.55 -0.25
C ILE A 269 9.63 1.91 1.05
N ASN A 270 8.70 1.73 1.99
CA ASN A 270 8.91 0.81 3.10
C ASN A 270 8.15 -0.49 2.79
N THR A 271 8.70 -1.66 3.07
CA THR A 271 8.12 -2.93 2.60
C THR A 271 8.45 -4.07 3.55
N GLY A 272 7.54 -5.05 3.62
CA GLY A 272 7.82 -6.32 4.28
C GLY A 272 8.60 -7.24 3.35
N MET A 273 9.71 -7.80 3.82
CA MET A 273 10.56 -8.70 3.05
C MET A 273 9.98 -10.11 3.05
N ALA A 274 9.63 -10.62 1.88
CA ALA A 274 9.23 -12.02 1.69
C ALA A 274 10.46 -12.92 1.62
N GLY A 275 10.34 -14.16 2.11
CA GLY A 275 11.40 -15.16 1.95
C GLY A 275 11.54 -15.62 0.50
N LYS A 276 12.78 -15.78 0.04
CA LYS A 276 13.16 -16.27 -1.30
C LYS A 276 12.63 -17.69 -1.58
N ARG A 277 12.47 -18.48 -0.52
CA ARG A 277 11.88 -19.82 -0.59
C ARG A 277 10.39 -19.76 -0.27
N ALA A 278 9.57 -20.28 -1.19
CA ALA A 278 8.12 -20.35 -1.02
C ALA A 278 7.75 -21.01 0.32
N GLY A 279 6.84 -20.36 1.05
CA GLY A 279 6.31 -20.89 2.30
C GLY A 279 7.10 -20.57 3.57
N VAL A 280 8.25 -19.88 3.45
CA VAL A 280 8.97 -19.34 4.62
C VAL A 280 8.17 -18.21 5.27
N GLY A 281 7.47 -17.41 4.48
CA GLY A 281 6.71 -16.25 4.95
C GLY A 281 7.54 -14.97 4.94
N GLN A 282 7.27 -14.08 5.89
CA GLN A 282 8.03 -12.84 6.06
C GLN A 282 9.37 -13.13 6.74
N VAL A 283 10.47 -12.60 6.19
CA VAL A 283 11.83 -12.74 6.73
C VAL A 283 12.36 -11.43 7.33
N GLY A 284 11.71 -10.31 7.08
CA GLY A 284 12.15 -8.99 7.53
C GLY A 284 11.23 -7.85 7.10
N ALA A 285 11.69 -6.63 7.30
CA ALA A 285 11.09 -5.43 6.74
C ALA A 285 12.16 -4.35 6.57
N GLY A 286 11.98 -3.50 5.56
CA GLY A 286 13.01 -2.57 5.17
C GLY A 286 12.55 -1.46 4.25
N LEU A 287 13.55 -0.73 3.77
CA LEU A 287 13.46 0.35 2.82
C LEU A 287 13.96 -0.13 1.47
N VAL A 288 13.23 0.23 0.41
CA VAL A 288 13.59 -0.11 -0.97
C VAL A 288 13.26 1.06 -1.89
N THR A 289 13.95 1.11 -3.03
CA THR A 289 13.68 2.09 -4.08
C THR A 289 13.45 1.38 -5.41
N PRO A 290 12.69 1.97 -6.34
CA PRO A 290 12.55 1.43 -7.70
C PRO A 290 13.89 1.43 -8.47
N PRO A 291 14.05 0.56 -9.49
CA PRO A 291 15.17 0.64 -10.41
C PRO A 291 15.19 2.00 -11.14
N ALA A 292 16.31 2.71 -11.09
CA ALA A 292 16.40 4.11 -11.52
C ALA A 292 16.12 4.32 -13.03
N GLU A 293 16.46 3.33 -13.86
CA GLU A 293 16.39 3.38 -15.31
C GLU A 293 14.95 3.47 -15.86
N ILE A 294 13.94 3.10 -15.06
CA ILE A 294 12.54 3.14 -15.50
C ILE A 294 12.03 4.58 -15.66
N PHE A 295 12.58 5.54 -14.91
CA PHE A 295 12.14 6.93 -14.96
C PHE A 295 12.60 7.64 -16.24
N PRO A 296 13.89 7.59 -16.65
CA PRO A 296 14.30 8.11 -17.96
C PRO A 296 13.56 7.45 -19.13
N ALA A 297 13.27 6.14 -19.04
CA ALA A 297 12.51 5.44 -20.07
C ALA A 297 11.07 6.00 -20.20
N ALA A 298 10.40 6.25 -19.07
CA ALA A 298 9.08 6.87 -19.03
C ALA A 298 9.10 8.30 -19.59
N LEU A 299 10.09 9.11 -19.19
CA LEU A 299 10.24 10.49 -19.67
C LEU A 299 10.49 10.54 -21.18
N ALA A 300 11.32 9.64 -21.70
CA ALA A 300 11.59 9.54 -23.14
C ALA A 300 10.33 9.18 -23.93
N ALA A 301 9.48 8.28 -23.41
CA ALA A 301 8.21 7.93 -24.04
C ALA A 301 7.23 9.11 -24.07
N LEU A 302 7.13 9.88 -22.98
CA LEU A 302 6.32 11.11 -22.94
C LEU A 302 6.82 12.14 -23.97
N ALA A 303 8.14 12.34 -24.06
CA ALA A 303 8.72 13.26 -25.03
C ALA A 303 8.45 12.83 -26.48
N GLN A 304 8.48 11.53 -26.78
CA GLN A 304 8.12 11.00 -28.09
C GLN A 304 6.65 11.24 -28.41
N ALA A 305 5.74 11.05 -27.46
CA ALA A 305 4.31 11.29 -27.63
C ALA A 305 3.96 12.79 -27.82
N ALA A 306 4.80 13.71 -27.31
CA ALA A 306 4.60 15.15 -27.47
C ALA A 306 5.02 15.67 -28.86
N ARG A 307 6.02 15.06 -29.52
CA ARG A 307 6.55 15.52 -30.82
C ARG A 307 5.52 15.59 -31.96
N PRO A 308 4.58 14.63 -32.12
CA PRO A 308 3.53 14.70 -33.14
C PRO A 308 2.58 15.90 -32.99
N ARG A 309 2.47 16.50 -31.80
CA ARG A 309 1.50 17.58 -31.52
C ARG A 309 1.97 18.98 -31.92
N ALA A 310 3.27 19.17 -32.14
CA ALA A 310 3.83 20.47 -32.50
C ALA A 310 3.76 20.80 -34.01
N GLY A 311 3.11 19.94 -34.81
CA GLY A 311 3.05 20.04 -36.29
C GLY A 311 1.68 20.34 -36.88
N HIS A 312 0.71 20.84 -36.11
CA HIS A 312 -0.61 21.26 -36.58
C HIS A 312 -0.92 22.70 -36.21
#